data_AF-A0A846NAE9-F1
#
_entry.id   AF-A0A846NAE9-F1
#
_cell.length_a   1.000
_cell.length_b   1.000
_cell.length_c   1.000
_cell.angle_alpha   90.00
_cell.angle_beta   90.00
_cell.angle_gamma   90.00
#
_symmetry.space_group_name_H-M   'P 1'
#
loop_
_entity.id
_entity.type
_entity.pdbx_description
1 polymer ?
#
loop_
_entity_poly.entity_id
_entity_poly.type
_entity_poly.pdbx_seq_one_letter_code
_entity_poly.pdbx_strand_id
1 'polypeptide(L)' 'MFTHESGIHVDGVLKYPYTYESFLPDEIGASRRIIIGKHSGKHAVWDKLKDLGVEVEKDQLMEIVEIIKE' A
#
# COMPACT_ATOMS: atom_id res chain seq x y z
N MET A 1 3.19 10.73 11.53
CA MET A 1 2.38 10.18 10.43
C MET A 1 3.16 9.00 9.86
N PHE A 2 2.61 7.78 9.89
CA PHE A 2 3.23 6.57 9.32
C PHE A 2 2.70 6.34 7.91
N THR A 3 3.11 7.21 6.99
CA THR A 3 2.62 7.24 5.62
C THR A 3 3.72 6.76 4.69
N HIS A 4 3.47 5.68 3.95
CA HIS A 4 4.43 5.11 3.02
C HIS A 4 3.82 5.01 1.63
N GLU A 5 4.53 5.50 0.61
CA GLU A 5 4.15 5.26 -0.78
C GLU A 5 4.44 3.80 -1.14
N SER A 6 3.48 3.13 -1.76
CA SER A 6 3.56 1.71 -2.04
C SER A 6 4.66 1.40 -3.06
N GLY A 7 5.50 0.42 -2.72
CA GLY A 7 6.76 0.09 -3.40
C GLY A 7 7.62 -0.85 -2.53
N ILE A 8 8.91 -1.02 -2.85
CA ILE A 8 9.84 -1.90 -2.10
C ILE A 8 9.86 -1.55 -0.60
N HIS A 9 9.75 -0.26 -0.27
CA HIS A 9 9.71 0.22 1.11
C HIS A 9 8.48 -0.28 1.89
N VAL A 10 7.33 -0.45 1.24
CA VAL A 10 6.12 -1.00 1.89
C VAL A 10 6.24 -2.50 2.13
N ASP A 11 6.81 -3.26 1.20
CA ASP A 11 7.08 -4.70 1.43
C ASP A 11 8.04 -4.91 2.62
N GLY A 12 9.06 -4.05 2.73
CA GLY A 12 9.97 -4.02 3.88
C GLY A 12 9.26 -3.69 5.20
N VAL A 13 8.43 -2.64 5.23
CA VAL A 13 7.66 -2.24 6.42
C VAL A 13 6.61 -3.30 6.83
N LEU A 14 5.98 -3.98 5.88
CA LEU A 14 4.99 -5.02 6.17
C LEU A 14 5.62 -6.29 6.75
N LYS A 15 6.80 -6.68 6.25
CA LYS A 15 7.52 -7.89 6.71
C LYS A 15 8.40 -7.63 7.94
N TYR A 16 9.04 -6.47 7.99
CA TYR A 16 9.97 -6.06 9.05
C TYR A 16 9.73 -4.58 9.42
N PRO A 17 8.68 -4.28 10.20
CA PRO A 17 8.30 -2.92 10.55
C PRO A 17 9.44 -2.10 11.15
N TYR A 18 10.22 -2.74 12.04
CA TYR A 18 11.35 -2.11 12.75
C TYR A 18 12.53 -1.71 11.85
N THR A 19 12.57 -2.16 10.59
CA THR A 19 13.59 -1.74 9.63
C THR A 19 13.40 -0.28 9.21
N TYR A 20 12.17 0.23 9.24
CA TYR A 20 11.83 1.58 8.77
C TYR A 20 11.01 2.39 9.78
N GLU A 21 10.45 1.75 10.81
CA GLU A 21 9.69 2.40 11.88
C GLU A 21 10.36 2.11 13.24
N SER A 22 10.85 3.14 13.94
CA SER A 22 11.47 2.96 15.27
C SER A 22 10.49 2.48 16.35
N PHE A 23 9.19 2.68 16.14
CA PHE A 23 8.08 2.26 17.00
C PHE A 23 6.90 1.86 16.11
N LEU A 24 6.11 0.87 16.52
CA LEU A 24 4.92 0.48 15.76
C LEU A 24 3.83 1.55 15.89
N PRO A 25 3.07 1.83 14.81
CA PRO A 25 1.98 2.81 14.85
C PRO A 25 0.96 2.51 15.96
N ASP A 26 0.62 1.24 16.14
CA ASP A 26 -0.41 0.80 17.09
C ASP A 26 0.00 1.06 18.55
N GLU A 27 1.30 1.08 18.86
CA GLU A 27 1.83 1.33 20.21
C GLU A 27 1.56 2.77 20.69
N ILE A 28 1.30 3.69 19.76
CA ILE A 28 0.99 5.09 20.06
C ILE A 28 -0.43 5.48 19.62
N GLY A 29 -1.28 4.49 19.33
CA GLY A 29 -2.65 4.71 18.85
C GLY A 29 -2.73 5.34 17.45
N ALA A 30 -1.68 5.20 16.64
CA ALA A 30 -1.66 5.63 15.25
C ALA A 30 -1.91 4.44 14.31
N SER A 31 -2.37 4.73 13.08
CA SER A 31 -2.55 3.71 12.05
C SER A 31 -1.60 3.94 10.88
N ARG A 32 -1.07 2.86 10.30
CA ARG A 32 -0.28 2.95 9.06
C ARG A 32 -1.19 3.32 7.89
N ARG A 33 -0.72 4.21 7.02
CA ARG A 33 -1.41 4.55 5.77
C ARG A 33 -0.50 4.25 4.58
N ILE A 34 -0.95 3.35 3.72
CA ILE A 34 -0.29 3.07 2.45
C ILE A 34 -0.91 3.97 1.38
N ILE A 35 -0.08 4.75 0.70
CA ILE A 35 -0.47 5.58 -0.43
C ILE A 35 -0.17 4.84 -1.72
N ILE A 36 -1.14 4.82 -2.62
CA ILE A 36 -0.99 4.33 -3.99
C ILE A 36 -0.51 5.49 -4.87
N GLY A 37 0.67 5.36 -5.46
CA GLY A 37 1.26 6.26 -6.46
C GLY A 37 1.92 5.51 -7.61
N LYS A 38 2.64 6.21 -8.50
CA LYS A 38 3.22 5.66 -9.74
C LYS A 38 4.19 4.47 -9.55
N HIS A 39 4.74 4.29 -8.35
CA HIS A 39 5.62 3.17 -8.03
C HIS A 39 4.89 1.95 -7.45
N SER A 40 3.56 2.02 -7.36
CA SER A 40 2.73 0.98 -6.78
C SER A 40 2.68 -0.26 -7.66
N GLY A 41 2.93 -1.41 -7.05
CA GLY A 41 2.71 -2.70 -7.68
C GLY A 41 1.24 -3.09 -7.69
N LYS A 42 0.89 -4.04 -8.56
CA LYS A 42 -0.47 -4.62 -8.66
C LYS A 42 -1.04 -5.06 -7.31
N HIS A 43 -0.23 -5.68 -6.47
CA HIS A 43 -0.68 -6.22 -5.18
C HIS A 43 -1.13 -5.10 -4.23
N ALA A 44 -0.37 -4.01 -4.15
CA ALA A 44 -0.73 -2.85 -3.32
C ALA A 44 -2.03 -2.18 -3.79
N VAL A 45 -2.23 -2.08 -5.11
CA VAL A 45 -3.47 -1.55 -5.68
C VAL A 45 -4.66 -2.47 -5.36
N TRP A 46 -4.48 -3.78 -5.48
CA TRP A 46 -5.53 -4.76 -5.16
C TRP A 46 -5.91 -4.74 -3.67
N ASP A 47 -4.93 -4.75 -2.77
CA ASP A 47 -5.17 -4.64 -1.32
C ASP A 47 -5.93 -3.35 -1.00
N LYS A 48 -5.55 -2.23 -1.63
CA LYS A 48 -6.22 -0.95 -1.41
C LYS A 48 -7.67 -0.96 -1.89
N LEU A 49 -7.96 -1.56 -3.04
CA LEU A 49 -9.32 -1.71 -3.55
C LEU A 49 -10.16 -2.59 -2.61
N LYS A 50 -9.58 -3.67 -2.08
CA LYS A 50 -10.22 -4.54 -1.10
C LYS A 50 -10.52 -3.82 0.22
N ASP A 51 -9.59 -3.00 0.73
CA ASP A 51 -9.81 -2.15 1.92
C ASP A 51 -10.95 -1.15 1.71
N LEU A 52 -11.17 -0.70 0.47
CA LEU A 52 -12.27 0.17 0.08
C LEU A 52 -13.58 -0.58 -0.20
N GLY A 53 -13.58 -1.92 -0.16
CA GLY A 53 -14.74 -2.75 -0.50
C GLY A 53 -15.06 -2.77 -2.00
N VAL A 54 -14.09 -2.47 -2.86
CA VAL A 54 -14.22 -2.46 -4.31
C VAL A 54 -13.70 -3.78 -4.87
N GLU A 55 -14.58 -4.58 -5.43
CA GLU A 55 -14.22 -5.79 -6.18
C GLU A 55 -13.97 -5.45 -7.64
N VAL A 56 -12.86 -5.95 -8.19
CA VAL A 56 -12.49 -5.76 -9.59
C VAL A 56 -12.00 -7.07 -10.18
N GLU A 57 -12.30 -7.27 -11.46
CA GLU A 57 -11.73 -8.37 -12.23
C GLU A 57 -10.24 -8.13 -12.53
N LYS A 58 -9.54 -9.20 -12.91
CA LYS A 58 -8.09 -9.14 -13.18
C LYS A 58 -7.73 -8.12 -14.26
N ASP A 59 -8.55 -8.00 -15.30
CA ASP A 59 -8.29 -7.11 -16.43
C ASP A 59 -8.51 -5.64 -16.03
N GLN A 60 -9.58 -5.35 -15.29
CA GLN A 60 -9.84 -4.03 -14.72
C GLN A 60 -8.74 -3.59 -13.76
N LEU A 61 -8.23 -4.52 -12.94
CA LEU A 61 -7.10 -4.24 -12.06
C LEU A 61 -5.84 -3.84 -12.85
N MET A 62 -5.61 -4.44 -14.02
CA MET A 62 -4.46 -4.07 -14.86
C MET A 62 -4.63 -2.67 -15.45
N GLU A 63 -5.82 -2.33 -15.96
CA GLU A 63 -6.11 -0.98 -16.46
C GLU A 63 -5.93 0.08 -15.37
N ILE A 64 -6.45 -0.17 -14.17
CA ILE A 64 -6.29 0.74 -13.02
C ILE A 64 -4.81 0.93 -12.66
N VAL A 65 -4.02 -0.15 -12.67
CA VAL A 65 -2.58 -0.08 -12.39
C VAL A 65 -1.84 0.73 -13.46
N GLU A 66 -2.24 0.66 -14.73
CA GLU A 66 -1.67 1.48 -15.80
C GLU A 66 -1.99 2.96 -15.60
N ILE A 67 -3.25 3.30 -15.31
CA ILE A 67 -3.67 4.68 -15.04
C ILE A 67 -2.90 5.30 -13.86
N ILE A 68 -2.63 4.51 -12.80
CA ILE A 68 -1.89 4.99 -11.62
C ILE A 68 -0.40 5.26 -11.93
N LYS A 69 0.14 4.62 -12.96
CA LYS A 69 1.56 4.72 -13.34
C LYS A 69 1.86 5.88 -14.29
N GLU A 70 0.85 6.39 -14.98
CA GLU A 70 0.91 7.65 -15.75
C GLU A 70 0.97 8.88 -14.83
#